data_AF-A0A4R3K9X8-F1
#
_entry.id   AF-A0A4R3K9X8-F1
#
_cell.length_a   1.000
_cell.length_b   1.000
_cell.length_c   1.000
_cell.angle_alpha   90.00
_cell.angle_beta   90.00
_cell.angle_gamma   90.00
#
_symmetry.space_group_name_H-M   'P 1'
#
loop_
_entity.id
_entity.type
_entity.pdbx_description
1 polymer ?
#
loop_
_entity_poly.entity_id
_entity_poly.type
_entity_poly.pdbx_seq_one_letter_code
_entity_poly.pdbx_strand_id
1 'polypeptide(L)' 'MINFEIDDNKVRNVEFIGGCSGNLQGIAHLIEGMDVDEAISRIEGIQCGYKETSCPDQLAKALKMATGK' A
#
# COMPACT_ATOMS: atom_id res chain seq x y z
N MET A 1 -4.63 7.09 7.57
CA MET A 1 -3.20 6.93 7.96
C MET A 1 -2.81 5.50 7.66
N ILE A 2 -1.59 5.25 7.20
CA ILE A 2 -1.12 3.90 6.83
C ILE A 2 0.16 3.66 7.62
N ASN A 3 0.18 2.57 8.38
CA ASN A 3 1.37 2.08 9.06
C ASN A 3 1.91 0.89 8.27
N PHE A 4 3.22 0.81 8.12
CA PHE A 4 3.92 -0.32 7.52
C PHE A 4 5.37 -0.28 7.94
N GLU A 5 6.04 -1.41 7.77
CA GLU A 5 7.48 -1.58 7.94
C GLU A 5 8.10 -1.97 6.61
N ILE A 6 9.39 -1.66 6.46
CA ILE A 6 10.21 -2.13 5.34
C ILE A 6 11.40 -2.86 5.92
N ASP A 7 11.53 -4.14 5.59
CA ASP A 7 12.61 -5.01 6.02
C ASP A 7 13.19 -5.74 4.81
N ASP A 8 14.50 -5.65 4.59
CA ASP A 8 15.19 -6.21 3.41
C ASP A 8 14.48 -5.93 2.07
N ASN A 9 14.09 -4.66 1.85
CA ASN A 9 13.33 -4.20 0.67
C ASN A 9 11.94 -4.85 0.50
N LYS A 10 11.38 -5.42 1.57
CA LYS A 10 10.04 -6.03 1.58
C LYS A 10 9.08 -5.27 2.47
N VAL A 11 7.84 -5.15 2.03
CA VAL A 11 6.75 -4.52 2.78
C VAL A 11 6.26 -5.48 3.86
N ARG A 12 6.11 -4.99 5.09
CA ARG A 12 5.68 -5.77 6.26
C ARG A 12 4.67 -5.01 7.10
N ASN A 13 3.84 -5.74 7.84
CA ASN A 13 2.98 -5.22 8.91
C ASN A 13 2.09 -4.04 8.47
N VAL A 14 1.46 -4.16 7.30
CA VAL A 14 0.64 -3.07 6.75
C VAL A 14 -0.68 -2.96 7.48
N GLU A 15 -0.97 -1.77 7.99
CA GLU A 15 -2.22 -1.45 8.67
C GLU A 15 -2.80 -0.14 8.14
N PHE A 16 -4.09 -0.16 7.82
CA PHE A 16 -4.83 1.01 7.38
C PHE A 16 -5.72 1.52 8.50
N ILE A 17 -5.58 2.80 8.85
CA ILE A 17 -6.47 3.49 9.79
C ILE A 17 -7.56 4.19 9.00
N GLY A 18 -8.75 3.59 9.02
CA GLY A 18 -9.98 4.09 8.39
C GLY A 18 -10.20 3.57 6.96
N GLY A 19 -11.48 3.35 6.61
CA GLY A 19 -11.92 2.84 5.31
C GLY A 19 -12.65 1.50 5.40
N CYS A 20 -12.76 0.78 4.28
CA CYS A 20 -13.47 -0.50 4.24
C CYS A 20 -12.61 -1.62 4.86
N SER A 21 -12.91 -2.00 6.11
CA SER A 21 -12.10 -2.94 6.89
C SER A 21 -11.70 -4.22 6.15
N GLY A 22 -12.65 -4.96 5.55
CA GLY A 22 -12.35 -6.23 4.88
C GLY A 22 -11.44 -6.10 3.66
N ASN A 23 -11.69 -5.10 2.80
CA ASN A 23 -10.84 -4.87 1.62
C ASN A 23 -9.43 -4.41 2.02
N LEU A 24 -9.33 -3.56 3.05
CA LEU A 24 -8.04 -3.06 3.53
C LEU A 24 -7.20 -4.15 4.19
N GLN A 25 -7.83 -5.04 4.96
CA GLN A 25 -7.18 -6.25 5.46
C GLN A 25 -6.70 -7.13 4.32
N GLY A 26 -7.54 -7.34 3.30
CA GLY A 26 -7.17 -8.11 2.12
C GLY A 26 -5.94 -7.55 1.40
N ILE A 27 -5.90 -6.22 1.17
CA ILE A 27 -4.74 -5.56 0.57
C ILE A 27 -3.49 -5.78 1.44
N ALA A 28 -3.57 -5.54 2.74
CA ALA A 28 -2.44 -5.74 3.66
C ALA A 28 -1.88 -7.17 3.58
N HIS A 29 -2.76 -8.19 3.55
CA HIS A 29 -2.34 -9.58 3.45
C HIS A 29 -1.73 -9.93 2.09
N LEU A 30 -2.24 -9.35 1.00
CA LEU A 30 -1.77 -9.64 -0.35
C LEU A 30 -0.37 -9.09 -0.64
N ILE A 31 0.03 -8.01 0.05
CA ILE A 31 1.33 -7.37 -0.15
C ILE A 31 2.38 -7.75 0.91
N GLU A 32 1.98 -8.48 1.94
CA GLU A 32 2.86 -8.87 3.04
C GLU A 32 4.06 -9.68 2.49
N GLY A 33 5.28 -9.19 2.75
CA GLY A 33 6.54 -9.76 2.25
C GLY A 33 6.85 -9.48 0.78
N MET A 34 6.05 -8.67 0.09
CA MET A 34 6.28 -8.27 -1.31
C MET A 34 7.44 -7.28 -1.39
N ASP A 35 8.24 -7.39 -2.45
CA ASP A 35 9.26 -6.38 -2.77
C ASP A 35 8.61 -5.00 -2.94
N VAL A 36 9.23 -3.93 -2.43
CA VAL A 36 8.65 -2.58 -2.46
C VAL A 36 8.35 -2.11 -3.88
N ASP A 37 9.23 -2.37 -4.85
CA ASP A 37 9.04 -1.94 -6.23
C ASP A 37 7.87 -2.67 -6.89
N GLU A 38 7.75 -3.96 -6.60
CA GLU A 38 6.63 -4.78 -7.08
C GLU A 38 5.31 -4.34 -6.44
N ALA A 39 5.31 -4.02 -5.13
CA ALA A 39 4.12 -3.51 -4.46
C ALA A 39 3.66 -2.19 -5.10
N ILE A 40 4.57 -1.23 -5.30
CA ILE A 40 4.27 0.04 -5.95
C ILE A 40 3.72 -0.19 -7.36
N SER A 41 4.40 -0.97 -8.19
CA SER A 41 4.02 -1.17 -9.59
C SER A 41 2.62 -1.78 -9.76
N ARG A 42 2.23 -2.66 -8.83
CA ARG A 42 0.92 -3.32 -8.86
C ARG A 42 -0.24 -2.43 -8.47
N ILE A 43 -0.01 -1.46 -7.58
CA ILE A 43 -1.10 -0.77 -6.88
C ILE A 43 -1.14 0.74 -7.13
N GLU A 44 -0.06 1.31 -7.69
CA GLU A 44 0.00 2.72 -8.06
C GLU A 44 -1.05 3.07 -9.12
N GLY A 45 -1.67 4.23 -8.94
CA GLY A 45 -2.62 4.80 -9.91
C GLY A 45 -4.00 4.14 -9.89
N ILE A 46 -4.24 3.11 -9.09
CA ILE A 46 -5.58 2.53 -8.93
C ILE A 46 -6.51 3.60 -8.37
N GLN A 47 -7.61 3.87 -9.08
CA GLN A 47 -8.62 4.85 -8.68
C GLN A 47 -9.83 4.18 -8.00
N CYS A 48 -10.48 4.91 -7.10
CA CYS A 48 -11.72 4.48 -6.44
C CYS A 48 -12.93 5.22 -7.04
N GLY A 49 -13.52 4.67 -8.10
CA GLY A 49 -14.58 5.34 -8.85
C GLY A 49 -14.05 6.61 -9.52
N TYR A 50 -14.69 7.76 -9.28
CA TYR A 50 -14.27 9.05 -9.82
C TYR A 50 -13.18 9.76 -9.02
N LYS A 51 -12.66 9.14 -7.94
CA LYS A 51 -11.61 9.73 -7.10
C LYS A 51 -10.26 9.62 -7.80
N GLU A 52 -9.42 10.63 -7.62
CA GLU A 52 -8.05 10.66 -8.15
C GLU A 52 -7.08 9.67 -7.46
N THR A 53 -7.54 8.96 -6.43
CA THR A 53 -6.74 8.01 -5.65
C THR A 53 -7.62 6.92 -5.02
N SER A 54 -6.98 5.90 -4.48
CA SER A 54 -7.58 4.81 -3.72
C SER A 54 -6.68 4.39 -2.56
N CYS A 55 -7.16 3.54 -1.66
CA CYS A 55 -6.33 2.97 -0.58
C CYS A 55 -5.06 2.25 -1.08
N PRO A 56 -5.11 1.40 -2.13
CA PRO A 56 -3.90 0.84 -2.72
C PRO A 56 -2.96 1.92 -3.28
N ASP A 57 -3.48 2.90 -4.01
CA ASP A 57 -2.66 3.99 -4.57
C ASP A 57 -2.03 4.88 -3.47
N GLN A 58 -2.75 5.14 -2.38
CA GLN A 58 -2.22 5.85 -1.22
C GLN A 58 -1.06 5.09 -0.56
N LEU A 59 -1.13 3.76 -0.50
CA LEU A 59 -0.04 2.94 -0.03
C LEU A 59 1.16 2.99 -0.97
N ALA A 60 0.97 2.91 -2.29
CA ALA A 60 2.08 3.07 -3.25
C ALA A 60 2.80 4.42 -3.06
N LYS A 61 2.04 5.51 -2.91
CA LYS A 61 2.59 6.85 -2.64
C LYS A 61 3.36 6.88 -1.32
N ALA A 62 2.85 6.23 -0.28
CA ALA A 62 3.53 6.16 1.02
C ALA A 62 4.84 5.34 0.96
N LEU A 63 4.85 4.23 0.23
CA LEU A 63 6.05 3.43 -0.01
C LEU A 63 7.11 4.23 -0.77
N LYS A 64 6.72 4.92 -1.84
CA LYS A 64 7.61 5.83 -2.59
C LYS A 64 8.28 6.87 -1.69
N MET A 65 7.48 7.53 -0.86
CA MET A 65 7.99 8.51 0.11
C MET A 65 8.96 7.88 1.12
N ALA A 66 8.66 6.69 1.63
CA ALA A 66 9.50 5.99 2.60
C ALA A 66 10.83 5.50 2.02
N THR A 67 10.87 5.15 0.73
CA THR A 67 12.07 4.62 0.07
C THR A 67 12.80 5.62 -0.84
N GLY A 68 12.29 6.84 -1.00
CA GLY A 68 12.88 7.85 -1.90
C GLY A 68 12.76 7.50 -3.38
N LYS A 69 11.65 6.85 -3.78
CA LYS A 69 11.35 6.46 -5.16
C LYS A 69 10.33 7.39 -5.81
#